data_AF-A0AAE0MU38-F1
#
_entry.id   AF-A0AAE0MU38-F1
#
_cell.length_a   1.000
_cell.length_b   1.000
_cell.length_c   1.000
_cell.angle_alpha   90.00
_cell.angle_beta   90.00
_cell.angle_gamma   90.00
#
_symmetry.space_group_name_H-M   'P 1'
#
loop_
_entity.id
_entity.type
_entity.pdbx_description
1 polymer ?
#
loop_
_entity_poly.entity_id
_entity_poly.type
_entity_poly.pdbx_seq_one_letter_code
_entity_poly.pdbx_strand_id
1 'polypeptide(L)'
;MFRPTFLGLSRAIAQPATTLTVRAAVLPAFQPRFYSSSAAAASHPTPTTPSQQQQPTISTPTQPTPIQTQTAAPTESSKPVAKPYLVGRAWTQRLPVYHLAKRGGNKKLTQIKKVQGDGQALRRDLAQFLGLEEKLVRVKVPTGHLEVDGHRREEVVKFLNGLGF
;
A
#
# COMPACT_ATOMS: atom_id res chain seq x y z
N MET A 1 44.34 -51.52 24.46
CA MET A 1 44.70 -50.81 25.71
C MET A 1 45.28 -49.44 25.37
N PHE A 2 45.35 -48.54 26.36
CA PHE A 2 45.86 -47.15 26.29
C PHE A 2 45.00 -46.09 25.60
N ARG A 3 44.24 -45.39 26.44
CA ARG A 3 43.88 -43.97 26.25
C ARG A 3 44.99 -43.10 26.85
N PRO A 4 45.21 -41.89 26.33
CA PRO A 4 45.63 -40.77 27.16
C PRO A 4 44.62 -39.62 27.12
N THR A 5 44.24 -39.19 28.31
CA THR A 5 43.45 -37.99 28.62
C THR A 5 44.15 -36.73 28.10
N PHE A 6 43.41 -35.77 27.53
CA PHE A 6 43.88 -34.38 27.42
C PHE A 6 43.05 -33.43 28.29
N LEU A 7 43.78 -32.58 28.99
CA LEU A 7 43.32 -31.72 30.07
C LEU A 7 42.61 -30.48 29.51
N GLY A 8 41.54 -30.03 30.16
CA GLY A 8 40.74 -28.92 29.69
C GLY A 8 41.40 -27.55 29.89
N LEU A 9 41.02 -26.57 29.07
CA LEU A 9 41.31 -25.15 29.27
C LEU A 9 40.01 -24.35 29.26
N SER A 10 39.35 -24.28 30.42
CA SER A 10 38.10 -23.55 30.61
C SER A 10 38.34 -22.04 30.52
N ARG A 11 37.96 -21.41 29.40
CA ARG A 11 37.92 -19.94 29.31
C ARG A 11 36.73 -19.41 30.12
N ALA A 12 37.02 -18.81 31.26
CA ALA A 12 36.05 -18.05 32.04
C ALA A 12 35.59 -16.82 31.23
N ILE A 13 34.28 -16.71 30.98
CA ILE A 13 33.66 -15.52 30.41
C ILE A 13 32.89 -14.84 31.54
N ALA A 14 33.35 -13.64 31.93
CA ALA A 14 32.71 -12.87 32.99
C ALA A 14 31.28 -12.46 32.59
N GLN A 15 30.33 -12.69 33.48
CA GLN A 15 28.94 -12.26 33.31
C GLN A 15 28.74 -10.91 34.04
N PRO A 16 28.35 -9.82 33.35
CA PRO A 16 27.91 -8.61 34.03
C PRO A 16 26.51 -8.83 34.63
N ALA A 17 26.44 -8.89 35.95
CA ALA A 17 25.16 -8.94 36.67
C ALA A 17 24.34 -7.68 36.37
N THR A 18 23.13 -7.85 35.84
CA THR A 18 22.19 -6.73 35.62
C THR A 18 21.00 -6.88 36.56
N THR A 19 20.94 -6.02 37.57
CA THR A 19 19.91 -6.05 38.62
C THR A 19 18.54 -5.67 38.05
N LEU A 20 17.64 -6.65 37.87
CA LEU A 20 16.27 -6.37 37.43
C LEU A 20 15.42 -5.90 38.61
N THR A 21 15.22 -4.59 38.72
CA THR A 21 14.30 -3.97 39.68
C THR A 21 12.88 -4.50 39.49
N VAL A 22 12.34 -5.15 40.52
CA VAL A 22 10.92 -5.54 40.58
C VAL A 22 10.07 -4.28 40.72
N ARG A 23 9.56 -3.75 39.60
CA ARG A 23 8.46 -2.77 39.64
C ARG A 23 7.14 -3.52 39.83
N ALA A 24 6.52 -3.32 40.99
CA ALA A 24 5.19 -3.85 41.28
C ALA A 24 4.18 -3.45 40.20
N ALA A 25 3.52 -4.45 39.62
CA ALA A 25 2.44 -4.23 38.67
C ALA A 25 1.15 -3.88 39.43
N VAL A 26 0.91 -2.58 39.62
CA VAL A 26 -0.43 -2.09 40.02
C VAL A 26 -1.38 -2.38 38.85
N LEU A 27 -2.36 -3.25 39.10
CA LEU A 27 -3.42 -3.57 38.15
C LEU A 27 -4.23 -2.30 37.85
N PRO A 28 -4.33 -1.84 36.58
CA PRO A 28 -5.30 -0.82 36.25
C PRO A 28 -6.70 -1.42 36.36
N ALA A 29 -7.47 -0.95 37.34
CA ALA A 29 -8.84 -1.37 37.54
C ALA A 29 -9.67 -1.13 36.26
N PHE A 30 -10.38 -2.16 35.81
CA PHE A 30 -11.38 -2.05 34.75
C PHE A 30 -12.51 -1.13 35.21
N GLN A 31 -12.47 0.14 34.81
CA GLN A 31 -13.61 1.04 34.98
C GLN A 31 -14.56 0.88 33.78
N PRO A 32 -15.80 0.38 33.97
CA PRO A 32 -16.79 0.37 32.91
C PRO A 32 -17.15 1.82 32.56
N ARG A 33 -16.85 2.23 31.34
CA ARG A 33 -17.20 3.57 30.84
C ARG A 33 -18.69 3.58 30.53
N PHE A 34 -19.50 4.01 31.50
CA PHE A 34 -20.93 4.23 31.29
C PHE A 34 -21.12 5.27 30.18
N TYR A 35 -21.71 4.85 29.06
CA TYR A 35 -22.13 5.76 28.02
C TYR A 35 -23.30 6.60 28.54
N SER A 36 -23.04 7.86 28.91
CA SER A 36 -24.11 8.82 29.17
C SER A 36 -24.82 9.13 27.85
N SER A 37 -25.96 8.48 27.65
CA SER A 37 -26.89 8.85 26.58
C SER A 37 -27.58 10.16 26.96
N SER A 38 -26.99 11.28 26.54
CA SER A 38 -27.68 12.57 26.60
C SER A 38 -28.56 12.70 25.35
N ALA A 39 -29.87 12.55 25.55
CA ALA A 39 -30.84 12.76 24.49
C ALA A 39 -30.89 14.25 24.11
N ALA A 40 -30.40 14.58 22.91
CA ALA A 40 -30.60 15.89 22.33
C ALA A 40 -32.08 16.06 21.96
N ALA A 41 -32.82 16.80 22.79
CA ALA A 41 -34.21 17.16 22.54
C ALA A 41 -34.33 18.06 21.29
N ALA A 42 -35.51 18.03 20.67
CA ALA A 42 -35.74 18.57 19.35
C ALA A 42 -35.68 20.12 19.29
N SER A 43 -35.22 20.63 18.15
CA SER A 43 -35.67 21.91 17.60
C SER A 43 -35.65 21.83 16.06
N HIS A 44 -36.83 21.80 15.46
CA HIS A 44 -37.01 21.94 14.02
C HIS A 44 -36.70 23.38 13.61
N PRO A 45 -36.11 23.60 12.44
CA PRO A 45 -36.93 24.27 11.42
C PRO A 45 -36.84 23.60 10.05
N THR A 46 -37.98 23.62 9.34
CA THR A 46 -38.10 23.25 7.94
C THR A 46 -37.48 24.29 7.01
N PRO A 47 -36.85 23.85 5.92
CA PRO A 47 -36.83 24.62 4.67
C PRO A 47 -37.57 23.86 3.55
N THR A 48 -38.75 24.38 3.26
CA THR A 48 -39.61 24.23 2.09
C THR A 48 -38.98 23.66 0.81
N THR A 49 -39.56 22.58 0.28
CA THR A 49 -39.41 22.10 -1.10
C THR A 49 -40.11 23.04 -2.10
N PRO A 50 -39.48 23.38 -3.24
CA PRO A 50 -40.20 23.79 -4.43
C PRO A 50 -39.97 22.83 -5.61
N SER A 51 -41.02 22.13 -6.01
CA SER A 51 -41.06 21.35 -7.26
C SER A 51 -41.90 22.09 -8.31
N GLN A 52 -41.27 22.67 -9.33
CA GLN A 52 -41.87 23.03 -10.63
C GLN A 52 -40.76 22.88 -11.68
N GLN A 53 -40.77 21.91 -12.61
CA GLN A 53 -41.68 21.77 -13.77
C GLN A 53 -41.85 23.06 -14.60
N GLN A 54 -41.05 23.17 -15.67
CA GLN A 54 -41.52 23.67 -16.98
C GLN A 54 -40.55 23.37 -18.13
N GLN A 55 -41.08 22.69 -19.14
CA GLN A 55 -40.63 22.49 -20.53
C GLN A 55 -41.95 22.67 -21.34
N PRO A 56 -42.01 23.29 -22.55
CA PRO A 56 -41.15 23.08 -23.74
C PRO A 56 -40.67 24.43 -24.36
N THR A 57 -40.36 24.67 -25.65
CA THR A 57 -40.61 24.00 -26.96
C THR A 57 -39.69 24.56 -28.07
N ILE A 58 -39.29 23.75 -29.08
CA ILE A 58 -39.21 24.04 -30.56
C ILE A 58 -38.46 25.34 -31.03
N SER A 59 -37.55 25.39 -32.04
CA SER A 59 -37.05 24.44 -33.07
C SER A 59 -35.73 24.89 -33.76
N THR A 60 -35.12 23.96 -34.53
CA THR A 60 -34.14 24.00 -35.66
C THR A 60 -33.99 25.29 -36.51
N PRO A 61 -32.93 25.48 -37.37
CA PRO A 61 -32.17 24.42 -38.10
C PRO A 61 -30.66 24.63 -38.43
N THR A 62 -30.07 23.60 -39.07
CA THR A 62 -28.93 23.59 -40.04
C THR A 62 -27.52 24.00 -39.59
N GLN A 63 -26.53 23.21 -40.03
CA GLN A 63 -25.19 23.09 -39.44
C GLN A 63 -24.42 21.77 -39.72
N PRO A 64 -24.46 21.08 -40.89
CA PRO A 64 -23.58 19.94 -41.11
C PRO A 64 -22.16 20.42 -41.45
N THR A 65 -21.25 20.41 -40.46
CA THR A 65 -19.84 20.76 -40.65
C THR A 65 -18.96 19.50 -40.52
N PRO A 66 -18.58 18.84 -41.63
CA PRO A 66 -17.89 17.55 -41.62
C PRO A 66 -16.37 17.75 -41.55
N ILE A 67 -15.82 18.02 -40.35
CA ILE A 67 -14.39 18.35 -40.23
C ILE A 67 -13.67 17.44 -39.22
N GLN A 68 -12.97 16.49 -39.83
CA GLN A 68 -11.70 15.88 -39.42
C GLN A 68 -11.71 14.90 -38.23
N THR A 69 -11.72 13.63 -38.64
CA THR A 69 -10.96 12.54 -38.04
C THR A 69 -9.56 13.00 -37.60
N GLN A 70 -9.43 13.44 -36.35
CA GLN A 70 -8.12 13.54 -35.73
C GLN A 70 -7.64 12.12 -35.45
N THR A 71 -6.87 11.59 -36.39
CA THR A 71 -5.99 10.44 -36.19
C THR A 71 -5.02 10.80 -35.08
N ALA A 72 -5.43 10.56 -33.82
CA ALA A 72 -4.52 10.55 -32.70
C ALA A 72 -3.47 9.48 -33.02
N ALA A 73 -2.25 9.94 -33.33
CA ALA A 73 -1.14 9.04 -33.60
C ALA A 73 -1.05 8.03 -32.44
N PRO A 74 -0.87 6.73 -32.72
CA PRO A 74 -0.70 5.76 -31.66
C PRO A 74 0.58 6.12 -30.91
N THR A 75 0.43 6.74 -29.74
CA THR A 75 1.52 7.05 -28.82
C THR A 75 2.41 5.83 -28.74
N GLU A 76 3.69 6.00 -29.08
CA GLU A 76 4.63 4.92 -29.28
C GLU A 76 4.52 3.93 -28.11
N SER A 77 3.94 2.76 -28.40
CA SER A 77 3.82 1.70 -27.42
C SER A 77 5.22 1.20 -27.13
N SER A 78 5.86 1.77 -26.11
CA SER A 78 7.14 1.33 -25.58
C SER A 78 7.03 -0.17 -25.37
N LYS A 79 7.69 -0.95 -26.24
CA LYS A 79 7.56 -2.41 -26.22
C LYS A 79 7.85 -2.89 -24.80
N PRO A 80 6.93 -3.62 -24.14
CA PRO A 80 7.11 -3.99 -22.75
C PRO A 80 8.43 -4.75 -22.63
N VAL A 81 9.32 -4.27 -21.75
CA VAL A 81 10.61 -4.90 -21.54
C VAL A 81 10.34 -6.33 -21.06
N ALA A 82 10.85 -7.31 -21.79
CA ALA A 82 10.61 -8.73 -21.53
C ALA A 82 11.33 -9.17 -20.23
N LYS A 83 10.73 -8.83 -19.09
CA LYS A 83 11.16 -9.22 -17.75
C LYS A 83 10.48 -10.52 -17.32
N PRO A 84 11.06 -11.28 -16.37
CA PRO A 84 10.44 -12.49 -15.83
C PRO A 84 9.20 -12.22 -14.96
N TYR A 85 8.73 -10.97 -14.90
CA TYR A 85 7.57 -10.52 -14.15
C TYR A 85 6.79 -9.45 -14.91
N LEU A 86 5.49 -9.36 -14.62
CA LEU A 86 4.55 -8.40 -15.19
C LEU A 86 3.66 -7.83 -14.08
N VAL A 87 3.26 -6.56 -14.17
CA VAL A 87 2.26 -5.97 -13.29
C VAL A 87 1.01 -5.64 -14.09
N GLY A 88 -0.08 -6.40 -13.88
CA GLY A 88 -1.32 -6.21 -14.64
C GLY A 88 -2.12 -4.99 -14.16
N ARG A 89 -2.53 -4.11 -15.09
CA ARG A 89 -3.36 -2.93 -14.79
C ARG A 89 -4.71 -3.30 -14.17
N ALA A 90 -5.28 -2.38 -13.39
CA ALA A 90 -6.66 -2.47 -12.89
C ALA A 90 -7.68 -2.34 -14.04
N TRP A 91 -8.96 -2.64 -13.78
CA TRP A 91 -10.03 -2.49 -14.78
C TRP A 91 -10.13 -1.06 -15.32
N THR A 92 -9.85 -0.06 -14.46
CA THR A 92 -9.75 1.38 -14.82
C THR A 92 -8.44 1.75 -15.54
N GLN A 93 -7.70 0.78 -16.08
CA GLN A 93 -6.39 0.93 -16.75
C GLN A 93 -5.30 1.66 -15.93
N ARG A 94 -5.45 1.68 -14.60
CA ARG A 94 -4.49 2.27 -13.65
C ARG A 94 -3.55 1.23 -13.06
N LEU A 95 -2.32 1.63 -12.75
CA LEU A 95 -1.36 0.79 -12.03
C LEU A 95 -1.89 0.44 -10.61
N PRO A 96 -1.81 -0.83 -10.19
CA PRO A 96 -2.38 -1.32 -8.94
C PRO A 96 -1.46 -1.06 -7.72
N VAL A 97 -1.05 0.19 -7.54
CA VAL A 97 -0.15 0.65 -6.46
C VAL A 97 -0.93 1.51 -5.45
N TYR A 98 -0.95 1.07 -4.19
CA TYR A 98 -1.77 1.63 -3.12
C TYR A 98 -0.95 1.95 -1.88
N HIS A 99 -1.28 3.07 -1.21
CA HIS A 99 -0.82 3.28 0.16
C HIS A 99 -1.56 2.36 1.12
N LEU A 100 -0.84 1.82 2.10
CA LEU A 100 -1.39 0.94 3.12
C LEU A 100 -0.83 1.37 4.48
N ALA A 101 -1.71 1.52 5.47
CA ALA A 101 -1.32 1.85 6.84
C ALA A 101 -1.72 0.70 7.77
N LYS A 102 -0.78 0.26 8.62
CA LYS A 102 -0.98 -0.79 9.64
C LYS A 102 -0.62 -0.23 11.01
N ARG A 103 -1.00 -0.94 12.08
CA ARG A 103 -0.70 -0.56 13.48
C ARG A 103 -1.16 0.87 13.81
N GLY A 104 -2.44 1.16 13.60
CA GLY A 104 -3.04 2.47 13.92
C GLY A 104 -2.49 3.65 13.11
N GLY A 105 -1.86 3.42 11.96
CA GLY A 105 -1.27 4.47 11.12
C GLY A 105 0.26 4.56 11.19
N ASN A 106 0.88 4.02 12.25
CA ASN A 106 2.33 4.11 12.44
C ASN A 106 3.12 3.36 11.35
N LYS A 107 2.72 2.13 11.01
CA LYS A 107 3.40 1.35 9.96
C LYS A 107 2.85 1.70 8.57
N LYS A 108 3.48 2.70 7.96
CA LYS A 108 3.25 3.15 6.58
C LYS A 108 3.90 2.18 5.59
N LEU A 109 3.15 1.77 4.57
CA LEU A 109 3.53 0.80 3.54
C LEU A 109 3.00 1.26 2.17
N THR A 110 3.57 0.70 1.11
CA THR A 110 3.09 0.80 -0.27
C THR A 110 2.91 -0.61 -0.82
N GLN A 111 1.71 -0.98 -1.24
CA GLN A 111 1.38 -2.32 -1.74
C GLN A 111 1.17 -2.30 -3.26
N ILE A 112 1.80 -3.26 -3.95
CA ILE A 112 1.64 -3.51 -5.38
C ILE A 112 0.85 -4.83 -5.53
N LYS A 113 -0.30 -4.77 -6.20
CA LYS A 113 -1.16 -5.93 -6.49
C LYS A 113 -1.00 -6.37 -7.95
N LYS A 114 -1.63 -7.49 -8.33
CA LYS A 114 -1.65 -8.03 -9.71
C LYS A 114 -0.26 -8.25 -10.33
N VAL A 115 0.74 -8.55 -9.50
CA VAL A 115 2.05 -9.04 -9.95
C VAL A 115 1.87 -10.46 -10.50
N GLN A 116 2.50 -10.77 -11.63
CA GLN A 116 2.51 -12.06 -12.31
C GLN A 116 3.97 -12.43 -12.63
N GLY A 117 4.29 -13.72 -12.73
CA GLY A 117 5.67 -14.19 -12.89
C GLY A 117 6.49 -14.09 -11.60
N ASP A 118 7.80 -13.86 -11.71
CA ASP A 118 8.72 -13.85 -10.56
C ASP A 118 8.67 -12.55 -9.74
N GLY A 119 7.92 -12.58 -8.64
CA GLY A 119 7.88 -11.50 -7.67
C GLY A 119 9.21 -11.21 -6.95
N GLN A 120 10.18 -12.15 -6.92
CA GLN A 120 11.50 -11.91 -6.32
C GLN A 120 12.39 -11.06 -7.24
N ALA A 121 12.37 -11.30 -8.54
CA ALA A 121 13.02 -10.42 -9.52
C ALA A 121 12.45 -8.98 -9.44
N LEU A 122 11.11 -8.81 -9.39
CA LEU A 122 10.50 -7.49 -9.18
C LEU A 122 10.95 -6.85 -7.86
N ARG A 123 11.07 -7.63 -6.78
CA ARG A 123 11.56 -7.15 -5.48
C ARG A 123 13.00 -6.63 -5.55
N ARG A 124 13.89 -7.31 -6.26
CA ARG A 124 15.30 -6.91 -6.43
C ARG A 124 15.41 -5.63 -7.25
N ASP A 125 14.80 -5.61 -8.43
CA ASP A 125 14.83 -4.45 -9.33
C ASP A 125 14.22 -3.20 -8.66
N LEU A 126 13.14 -3.36 -7.90
CA LEU A 126 12.50 -2.28 -7.17
C LEU A 126 13.35 -1.80 -5.98
N ALA A 127 14.01 -2.71 -5.25
CA ALA A 127 14.94 -2.34 -4.19
C ALA A 127 16.14 -1.54 -4.75
N GLN A 128 16.68 -1.97 -5.90
CA GLN A 128 17.75 -1.27 -6.60
C GLN A 128 17.31 0.13 -7.09
N PHE A 129 16.12 0.26 -7.68
CA PHE A 129 15.60 1.55 -8.14
C PHE A 129 15.34 2.55 -6.99
N LEU A 130 14.86 2.05 -5.84
CA LEU A 130 14.55 2.88 -4.66
C LEU A 130 15.77 3.15 -3.76
N GLY A 131 16.92 2.54 -4.03
CA GLY A 131 18.11 2.59 -3.17
C GLY A 131 17.89 1.96 -1.79
N LEU A 132 17.07 0.92 -1.70
CA LEU A 132 16.67 0.28 -0.44
C LEU A 132 17.29 -1.10 -0.25
N GLU A 133 17.48 -1.51 1.00
CA GLU A 133 17.78 -2.91 1.32
C GLU A 133 16.59 -3.81 0.93
N GLU A 134 16.87 -4.96 0.31
CA GLU A 134 15.82 -5.91 -0.10
C GLU A 134 14.90 -6.37 1.06
N LYS A 135 15.29 -6.22 2.34
CA LYS A 135 14.46 -6.59 3.50
C LYS A 135 13.25 -5.64 3.71
N LEU A 136 13.33 -4.43 3.18
CA LEU A 136 12.27 -3.41 3.22
C LEU A 136 11.20 -3.64 2.13
N VAL A 137 11.52 -4.43 1.10
CA VAL A 137 10.59 -4.89 0.07
C VAL A 137 10.23 -6.35 0.34
N ARG A 138 8.94 -6.67 0.49
CA ARG A 138 8.48 -8.00 0.90
C ARG A 138 7.49 -8.57 -0.11
N VAL A 139 7.73 -9.79 -0.59
CA VAL A 139 6.77 -10.54 -1.40
C VAL A 139 5.88 -11.37 -0.48
N LYS A 140 4.56 -11.22 -0.60
CA LYS A 140 3.58 -12.05 0.09
C LYS A 140 3.32 -13.34 -0.68
N VAL A 141 3.96 -14.42 -0.24
CA VAL A 141 3.81 -15.78 -0.80
C VAL A 141 2.36 -16.15 -1.20
N PRO A 142 1.32 -16.03 -0.33
CA PRO A 142 -0.03 -16.51 -0.68
C PRO A 142 -0.77 -15.68 -1.74
N THR A 143 -0.27 -14.50 -2.13
CA THR A 143 -0.99 -13.58 -3.05
C THR A 143 -0.11 -13.01 -4.16
N GLY A 144 1.20 -13.27 -4.14
CA GLY A 144 2.19 -12.63 -5.02
C GLY A 144 2.33 -11.11 -4.83
N HIS A 145 1.63 -10.48 -3.89
CA HIS A 145 1.66 -9.02 -3.73
C HIS A 145 2.99 -8.55 -3.14
N LEU A 146 3.54 -7.44 -3.65
CA LEU A 146 4.67 -6.76 -2.99
C LEU A 146 4.17 -5.76 -1.95
N GLU A 147 4.86 -5.66 -0.83
CA GLU A 147 4.75 -4.57 0.14
C GLU A 147 6.12 -3.93 0.35
N VAL A 148 6.23 -2.63 0.10
CA VAL A 148 7.42 -1.78 0.35
C VAL A 148 7.17 -0.98 1.62
N ASP A 149 8.19 -0.81 2.47
CA ASP A 149 8.09 0.06 3.65
C ASP A 149 8.09 1.56 3.29
N GLY A 150 7.24 2.32 3.98
CA GLY A 150 6.99 3.74 3.71
C GLY A 150 5.89 4.00 2.66
N HIS A 151 5.50 5.26 2.54
CA HIS A 151 4.64 5.76 1.46
C HIS A 151 5.55 6.27 0.34
N ARG A 152 5.63 5.50 -0.76
CA ARG A 152 6.52 5.72 -1.91
C ARG A 152 5.78 5.44 -3.22
N ARG A 153 4.46 5.69 -3.25
CA ARG A 153 3.61 5.32 -4.39
C ARG A 153 4.04 6.03 -5.67
N GLU A 154 4.45 7.29 -5.60
CA GLU A 154 4.89 8.08 -6.75
C GLU A 154 6.17 7.48 -7.35
N GLU A 155 7.16 7.14 -6.52
CA GLU A 155 8.41 6.48 -6.92
C GLU A 155 8.14 5.14 -7.61
N VAL A 156 7.30 4.29 -7.01
CA VAL A 156 6.92 2.97 -7.53
C VAL A 156 6.12 3.09 -8.84
N VAL A 157 5.20 4.05 -8.94
CA VAL A 157 4.44 4.31 -10.18
C VAL A 157 5.35 4.80 -11.30
N LYS A 158 6.31 5.68 -10.99
CA LYS A 158 7.32 6.16 -11.95
C LYS A 158 8.16 5.00 -12.50
N PHE A 159 8.62 4.10 -11.62
CA PHE A 159 9.34 2.89 -12.01
C PHE A 159 8.53 1.99 -12.95
N LEU A 160 7.30 1.64 -12.58
CA LEU A 160 6.46 0.73 -13.37
C LEU A 160 6.06 1.32 -14.73
N ASN A 161 5.76 2.62 -14.79
CA ASN A 161 5.54 3.32 -16.06
C ASN A 161 6.79 3.29 -16.95
N GLY A 162 8.00 3.44 -16.39
CA GLY A 162 9.26 3.34 -17.13
C GLY A 162 9.58 1.96 -17.68
N LEU A 163 8.87 0.91 -17.24
CA LEU A 163 8.94 -0.45 -17.79
C LEU A 163 7.84 -0.75 -18.83
N GLY A 164 6.89 0.17 -19.04
CA GLY A 164 5.76 -0.02 -19.95
C GLY A 164 4.59 -0.84 -19.39
N PHE A 165 4.43 -0.91 -18.06
CA PHE A 165 3.32 -1.63 -17.40
C PHE A 165 2.06 -0.79 -17.18
#